data_AF-A0A420TF02-F1
#
_entry.id   AF-A0A420TF02-F1
#
_cell.length_a   1.000
_cell.length_b   1.000
_cell.length_c   1.000
_cell.angle_alpha   90.00
_cell.angle_beta   90.00
_cell.angle_gamma   90.00
#
_symmetry.space_group_name_H-M   'P 1'
#
loop_
_entity.id
_entity.type
_entity.pdbx_description
1 polymer ?
#
loop_
_entity_poly.entity_id
_entity_poly.type
_entity_poly.pdbx_seq_one_letter_code
_entity_poly.pdbx_strand_id
1 'polypeptide(L)'
;MAAHDRSVLVLYGSETGNAQDMAEELGRICQRLHFESRVEELDAVDLNALFQPDFVLFVISTTGQGDMPHNSLVFWKRLLRKKLPPGCLASVKYTTFGLGDSTYVKFNWAARKLNRRLDQLGATTFFDPFEADEQFPDGIDGSFVRWGERLYNHLLEHHPPPTGLEPIPDDVILPAKWSLKSSLSSSSISNGHTSPIISNLPPSSPLPIPNGWNATMVGNDRLTPEKHWQDVRLISFDIPHRDGDKLSCVPGDCLTIYPKNFPQDVQKLITLMGWEEVADKTLDLSLCESLPTNLYIDPKCTLRELLLNNIDFTAIPRRSFLKNMSYFSTNPDHKERLLEFTMTEYLDEYFDYATRSRRSILEVLEEFTSVKLPAERLFDIFPIIRGRDFSIANGGEHQNHPTDKDKTRIELLVALVKYKTVLRKPREGLCSRYLDNIPLDSILAVTRKPVLSPIHGLQNARRPLVAIATGTGLAPIRALIHERLTHPSPGPMHLFFGNRNRGADYFFEQELDAAVREGHLNVFLAFSRDQRNKIYVQDRLREEAKRIEEVIFKNGIFCVCGGSTKMADAAKKAVFDPFSEDVKDTEERKKILAALTWWQEIW
;
A
#
# COMPACT_ATOMS: atom_id res chain seq x y z
N MET A 1 21.90 -37.90 18.01
CA MET A 1 21.99 -36.48 18.39
C MET A 1 20.72 -35.83 17.87
N ALA A 2 19.93 -35.16 18.72
CA ALA A 2 18.78 -34.39 18.25
C ALA A 2 19.28 -33.43 17.16
N ALA A 3 18.58 -33.38 16.02
CA ALA A 3 18.89 -32.40 14.99
C ALA A 3 18.96 -31.03 15.65
N HIS A 4 20.05 -30.28 15.44
CA HIS A 4 20.00 -28.86 15.75
C HIS A 4 18.91 -28.30 14.83
N ASP A 5 17.78 -27.87 15.41
CA ASP A 5 16.67 -27.32 14.63
C ASP A 5 17.13 -26.01 14.00
N ARG A 6 17.51 -26.13 12.73
CA ARG A 6 18.04 -25.06 11.91
C ARG A 6 16.89 -24.12 11.63
N SER A 7 16.93 -22.90 12.10
CA SER A 7 15.75 -22.03 12.05
C SER A 7 16.06 -20.65 11.50
N VAL A 8 15.10 -20.11 10.74
CA VAL A 8 15.17 -18.79 10.13
C VAL A 8 13.91 -18.00 10.47
N LEU A 9 14.12 -16.74 10.86
CA LEU A 9 13.04 -15.77 11.02
C LEU A 9 13.11 -14.74 9.90
N VAL A 10 12.10 -14.70 9.04
CA VAL A 10 11.95 -13.68 8.01
C VAL A 10 10.95 -12.64 8.50
N LEU A 11 11.39 -11.38 8.63
CA LEU A 11 10.58 -10.27 9.11
C LEU A 11 10.34 -9.26 7.99
N TYR A 12 9.08 -8.84 7.80
CA TYR A 12 8.75 -7.85 6.78
C TYR A 12 8.12 -6.56 7.30
N GLY A 13 8.49 -5.45 6.67
CA GLY A 13 7.81 -4.18 6.74
C GLY A 13 7.28 -3.81 5.35
N SER A 14 5.97 -3.66 5.21
CA SER A 14 5.29 -3.56 3.91
C SER A 14 4.05 -2.68 4.00
N GLU A 15 3.86 -1.79 3.01
CA GLU A 15 2.62 -1.03 2.86
C GLU A 15 1.62 -1.70 1.92
N THR A 16 2.10 -2.05 0.72
CA THR A 16 1.28 -2.53 -0.39
C THR A 16 1.48 -4.02 -0.69
N GLY A 17 2.27 -4.71 0.13
CA GLY A 17 2.49 -6.15 0.05
C GLY A 17 3.72 -6.64 -0.68
N ASN A 18 4.45 -5.77 -1.37
CA ASN A 18 5.62 -6.19 -2.15
C ASN A 18 6.68 -6.87 -1.25
N ALA A 19 7.02 -6.23 -0.12
CA ALA A 19 7.97 -6.79 0.83
C ALA A 19 7.45 -8.05 1.55
N GLN A 20 6.13 -8.17 1.73
CA GLN A 20 5.52 -9.37 2.32
C GLN A 20 5.67 -10.57 1.37
N ASP A 21 5.32 -10.41 0.10
CA ASP A 21 5.40 -11.47 -0.90
C ASP A 21 6.83 -12.01 -1.05
N MET A 22 7.81 -11.11 -1.10
CA MET A 22 9.23 -11.45 -1.13
C MET A 22 9.69 -12.14 0.15
N ALA A 23 9.22 -11.71 1.33
CA ALA A 23 9.53 -12.38 2.59
C ALA A 23 8.96 -13.80 2.64
N GLU A 24 7.75 -14.03 2.14
CA GLU A 24 7.16 -15.36 2.03
C GLU A 24 7.94 -16.24 1.05
N GLU A 25 8.43 -15.69 -0.05
CA GLU A 25 9.30 -16.41 -0.99
C GLU A 25 10.66 -16.77 -0.37
N LEU A 26 11.29 -15.86 0.38
CA LEU A 26 12.52 -16.17 1.14
C LEU A 26 12.28 -17.26 2.19
N GLY A 27 11.12 -17.25 2.85
CA GLY A 27 10.75 -18.30 3.77
C GLY A 27 10.66 -19.66 3.08
N ARG A 28 10.06 -19.72 1.90
CA ARG A 28 10.01 -20.94 1.06
C ARG A 28 11.41 -21.39 0.61
N ILE A 29 12.27 -20.46 0.21
CA ILE A 29 13.68 -20.75 -0.14
C ILE A 29 14.40 -21.41 1.04
N CYS A 30 14.24 -20.88 2.25
CA CYS A 30 14.85 -21.46 3.45
C CYS A 30 14.24 -22.83 3.79
N GLN A 31 12.91 -22.98 3.69
CA GLN A 31 12.24 -24.25 3.93
C GLN A 31 12.71 -25.36 2.97
N ARG A 32 13.01 -25.01 1.71
CA ARG A 32 13.59 -25.95 0.74
C ARG A 32 14.97 -26.46 1.14
N LEU A 33 15.71 -25.70 1.96
CA LEU A 33 16.99 -26.10 2.53
C LEU A 33 16.84 -26.77 3.92
N HIS A 34 15.62 -27.18 4.28
CA HIS A 34 15.26 -27.81 5.56
C HIS A 34 15.49 -26.92 6.78
N PHE A 35 15.35 -25.60 6.63
CA PHE A 35 15.21 -24.71 7.77
C PHE A 35 13.75 -24.67 8.23
N GLU A 36 13.54 -24.65 9.55
CA GLU A 36 12.28 -24.20 10.15
C GLU A 36 12.15 -22.68 9.89
N SER A 37 11.35 -22.31 8.91
CA SER A 37 11.16 -20.92 8.51
C SER A 37 9.88 -20.34 9.10
N ARG A 38 10.02 -19.26 9.87
CA ARG A 38 8.90 -18.43 10.34
C ARG A 38 8.92 -17.08 9.62
N VAL A 39 7.80 -16.69 9.01
CA VAL A 39 7.64 -15.41 8.29
C VAL A 39 6.59 -14.55 8.99
N GLU A 40 6.98 -13.39 9.50
CA GLU A 40 6.11 -12.50 10.29
C GLU A 40 6.26 -11.03 9.88
N GLU A 41 5.22 -10.25 10.12
CA GLU A 41 5.35 -8.79 10.08
C GLU A 41 6.19 -8.29 11.26
N LEU A 42 6.91 -7.19 11.06
CA LEU A 42 7.80 -6.64 12.08
C LEU A 42 7.08 -6.32 13.40
N ASP A 43 5.88 -5.75 13.33
CA ASP A 43 5.13 -5.37 14.53
C ASP A 43 4.51 -6.56 15.31
N ALA A 44 4.41 -7.73 14.69
CA ALA A 44 3.93 -8.96 15.34
C ALA A 44 4.98 -9.61 16.24
N VAL A 45 6.26 -9.20 16.17
CA VAL A 45 7.34 -9.82 16.95
C VAL A 45 7.95 -8.88 17.98
N ASP A 46 8.33 -9.44 19.13
CA ASP A 46 9.17 -8.77 20.12
C ASP A 46 10.66 -8.93 19.79
N LEU A 47 11.50 -8.03 20.29
CA LEU A 47 12.96 -8.08 20.05
C LEU A 47 13.59 -9.40 20.55
N ASN A 48 12.99 -10.05 21.53
CA ASN A 48 13.47 -11.34 22.04
C ASN A 48 13.36 -12.47 20.99
N ALA A 49 12.45 -12.34 20.03
CA ALA A 49 12.31 -13.31 18.94
C ALA A 49 13.55 -13.35 18.02
N LEU A 50 14.35 -12.28 17.99
CA LEU A 50 15.56 -12.18 17.16
C LEU A 50 16.69 -13.13 17.63
N PHE A 51 16.63 -13.60 18.87
CA PHE A 51 17.65 -14.51 19.44
C PHE A 51 17.30 -16.00 19.30
N GLN A 52 16.08 -16.31 18.87
CA GLN A 52 15.59 -17.68 18.70
C GLN A 52 16.19 -18.37 17.48
N PRO A 53 16.22 -17.76 16.28
CA PRO A 53 16.69 -18.41 15.07
C PRO A 53 18.21 -18.34 14.89
N ASP A 54 18.74 -19.16 13.98
CA ASP A 54 20.14 -19.04 13.52
C ASP A 54 20.36 -17.77 12.71
N PHE A 55 19.37 -17.39 11.91
CA PHE A 55 19.41 -16.24 11.00
C PHE A 55 18.12 -15.43 11.04
N VAL A 56 18.27 -14.11 10.91
CA VAL A 56 17.15 -13.18 10.72
C VAL A 56 17.26 -12.50 9.36
N LEU A 57 16.21 -12.58 8.54
CA LEU A 57 16.15 -11.94 7.23
C LEU A 57 15.14 -10.81 7.32
N PHE A 58 15.55 -9.58 7.04
CA PHE A 58 14.65 -8.43 7.01
C PHE A 58 14.28 -8.08 5.57
N VAL A 59 12.99 -7.95 5.28
CA VAL A 59 12.49 -7.47 3.98
C VAL A 59 11.66 -6.22 4.21
N ILE A 60 12.18 -5.05 3.84
CA ILE A 60 11.55 -3.79 4.27
C ILE A 60 11.46 -2.76 3.14
N SER A 61 10.23 -2.29 2.88
CA SER A 61 10.01 -1.16 1.97
C SER A 61 10.24 0.19 2.65
N THR A 62 10.63 1.20 1.88
CA THR A 62 10.63 2.60 2.35
C THR A 62 9.34 3.31 1.95
N THR A 63 8.79 4.14 2.85
CA THR A 63 7.47 4.77 2.66
C THR A 63 7.52 6.27 2.87
N GLY A 64 6.52 7.00 2.34
CA GLY A 64 6.35 8.43 2.59
C GLY A 64 7.65 9.24 2.43
N GLN A 65 8.07 9.92 3.49
CA GLN A 65 9.26 10.78 3.50
C GLN A 65 10.49 10.03 4.01
N GLY A 66 10.73 8.83 3.49
CA GLY A 66 11.78 7.92 3.96
C GLY A 66 11.45 7.24 5.28
N ASP A 67 10.17 7.11 5.60
CA ASP A 67 9.65 6.53 6.82
C ASP A 67 9.65 5.00 6.76
N MET A 68 9.47 4.39 7.94
CA MET A 68 9.29 2.95 8.05
C MET A 68 7.84 2.60 7.67
N PRO A 69 7.56 1.41 7.12
CA PRO A 69 6.20 0.92 6.90
C PRO A 69 5.39 0.89 8.19
N HIS A 70 4.08 1.10 8.09
CA HIS A 70 3.18 1.18 9.25
C HIS A 70 3.22 -0.08 10.10
N ASN A 71 3.29 -1.26 9.47
CA ASN A 71 3.40 -2.55 10.14
C ASN A 71 4.82 -2.86 10.68
N SER A 72 5.68 -1.84 10.83
CA SER A 72 7.01 -1.94 11.42
C SER A 72 7.31 -0.84 12.45
N LEU A 73 6.35 0.03 12.74
CA LEU A 73 6.56 1.20 13.58
C LEU A 73 6.72 0.81 15.05
N VAL A 74 5.99 -0.19 15.53
CA VAL A 74 6.08 -0.68 16.91
C VAL A 74 7.45 -1.32 17.13
N PHE A 75 7.89 -2.20 16.23
CA PHE A 75 9.20 -2.81 16.25
C PHE A 75 10.32 -1.76 16.19
N TRP A 76 10.21 -0.81 15.27
CA TRP A 76 11.19 0.27 15.13
C TRP A 76 11.30 1.12 16.41
N LYS A 77 10.17 1.48 17.02
CA LYS A 77 10.14 2.17 18.32
C LYS A 77 10.79 1.35 19.42
N ARG A 78 10.58 0.03 19.47
CA ARG A 78 11.25 -0.87 20.43
C ARG A 78 12.77 -0.85 20.23
N LEU A 79 13.23 -0.89 18.98
CA LEU A 79 14.66 -0.89 18.62
C LEU A 79 15.35 0.45 18.94
N LEU A 80 14.62 1.57 18.92
CA LEU A 80 15.12 2.90 19.25
C LEU A 80 15.16 3.21 20.76
N ARG A 81 14.72 2.31 21.64
CA ARG A 81 14.70 2.58 23.09
C ARG A 81 16.12 2.81 23.62
N LYS A 82 16.35 3.96 24.25
CA LYS A 82 17.64 4.35 24.86
C LYS A 82 18.17 3.37 25.91
N LYS A 83 17.28 2.58 26.52
CA LYS A 83 17.62 1.58 27.53
C LYS A 83 18.25 0.30 26.98
N LEU A 84 18.26 0.11 25.66
CA LEU A 84 18.91 -1.05 25.05
C LEU A 84 20.44 -0.89 25.17
N PRO A 85 21.12 -1.83 25.86
CA PRO A 85 22.58 -1.77 25.98
C PRO A 85 23.26 -1.87 24.60
N PRO A 86 24.38 -1.17 24.36
CA PRO A 86 25.22 -1.44 23.21
C PRO A 86 25.62 -2.91 23.16
N GLY A 87 25.62 -3.52 21.98
CA GLY A 87 25.97 -4.93 21.82
C GLY A 87 24.90 -5.93 22.27
N CYS A 88 23.70 -5.49 22.69
CA CYS A 88 22.67 -6.43 23.15
C CYS A 88 22.17 -7.41 22.07
N LEU A 89 22.44 -7.15 20.79
CA LEU A 89 22.13 -8.02 19.67
C LEU A 89 23.39 -8.73 19.11
N ALA A 90 24.50 -8.81 19.86
CA ALA A 90 25.77 -9.35 19.38
C ALA A 90 25.72 -10.79 18.83
N SER A 91 24.76 -11.60 19.27
CA SER A 91 24.56 -12.97 18.77
C SER A 91 23.64 -13.05 17.55
N VAL A 92 22.98 -11.95 17.17
CA VAL A 92 22.02 -11.92 16.07
C VAL A 92 22.77 -11.80 14.75
N LYS A 93 22.60 -12.80 13.89
CA LYS A 93 23.07 -12.79 12.51
C LYS A 93 21.93 -12.39 11.58
N TYR A 94 22.14 -11.37 10.75
CA TYR A 94 21.08 -10.90 9.87
C TYR A 94 21.52 -10.61 8.43
N THR A 95 20.54 -10.48 7.54
CA THR A 95 20.69 -9.81 6.25
C THR A 95 19.41 -9.03 5.93
N THR A 96 19.48 -8.10 4.98
CA THR A 96 18.36 -7.21 4.65
C THR A 96 18.18 -7.09 3.15
N PHE A 97 16.95 -7.27 2.68
CA PHE A 97 16.49 -6.90 1.35
C PHE A 97 15.59 -5.67 1.45
N GLY A 98 16.13 -4.51 1.09
CA GLY A 98 15.43 -3.23 1.07
C GLY A 98 14.69 -3.01 -0.25
N LEU A 99 13.46 -2.51 -0.17
CA LEU A 99 12.69 -2.07 -1.34
C LEU A 99 12.60 -0.53 -1.33
N GLY A 100 13.00 0.10 -2.43
CA GLY A 100 12.93 1.56 -2.59
C GLY A 100 12.70 1.98 -4.03
N ASP A 101 12.56 3.29 -4.22
CA ASP A 101 12.40 3.93 -5.53
C ASP A 101 13.33 5.15 -5.56
N SER A 102 14.28 5.16 -6.49
CA SER A 102 15.30 6.20 -6.60
C SER A 102 14.77 7.56 -7.07
N THR A 103 13.50 7.66 -7.49
CA THR A 103 12.83 8.95 -7.71
C THR A 103 12.61 9.70 -6.39
N TYR A 104 12.53 8.99 -5.26
CA TYR A 104 12.40 9.60 -3.95
C TYR A 104 13.75 10.00 -3.37
N VAL A 105 13.77 11.13 -2.65
CA VAL A 105 14.99 11.69 -2.02
C VAL A 105 15.64 10.70 -1.05
N LYS A 106 14.81 9.93 -0.34
CA LYS A 106 15.22 8.99 0.70
C LYS A 106 15.11 7.54 0.20
N PHE A 107 15.75 7.26 -0.93
CA PHE A 107 15.89 5.92 -1.49
C PHE A 107 16.40 4.91 -0.44
N ASN A 108 15.67 3.79 -0.29
CA ASN A 108 15.96 2.69 0.64
C ASN A 108 16.22 3.10 2.11
N TRP A 109 15.73 4.27 2.53
CA TRP A 109 16.07 4.85 3.82
C TRP A 109 15.59 4.02 5.02
N ALA A 110 14.48 3.29 4.89
CA ALA A 110 14.00 2.38 5.94
C ALA A 110 15.02 1.26 6.22
N ALA A 111 15.48 0.57 5.17
CA ALA A 111 16.50 -0.48 5.26
C ALA A 111 17.82 0.07 5.83
N ARG A 112 18.28 1.23 5.34
CA ARG A 112 19.50 1.90 5.84
C ARG A 112 19.42 2.27 7.31
N LYS A 113 18.27 2.79 7.77
CA LYS A 113 18.03 3.09 9.18
C LYS A 113 18.05 1.83 10.03
N LEU A 114 17.39 0.77 9.56
CA LEU A 114 17.34 -0.53 10.23
C LEU A 114 18.74 -1.12 10.40
N ASN A 115 19.48 -1.28 9.31
CA ASN A 115 20.83 -1.87 9.32
C ASN A 115 21.76 -1.09 10.26
N ARG A 116 21.81 0.25 10.12
CA ARG A 116 22.62 1.11 11.00
C ARG A 116 22.27 0.91 12.47
N ARG A 117 20.98 0.74 12.80
CA ARG A 117 20.56 0.56 14.18
C ARG A 117 20.87 -0.85 14.70
N LEU A 118 20.75 -1.87 13.87
CA LEU A 118 21.14 -3.25 14.20
C LEU A 118 22.65 -3.33 14.46
N ASP A 119 23.47 -2.71 13.61
CA ASP A 119 24.92 -2.63 13.77
C ASP A 119 25.32 -1.92 15.08
N GLN A 120 24.67 -0.80 15.41
CA GLN A 120 24.87 -0.09 16.68
C GLN A 120 24.54 -0.94 17.91
N LEU A 121 23.62 -1.90 17.76
CA LEU A 121 23.23 -2.84 18.81
C LEU A 121 24.08 -4.13 18.76
N GLY A 122 25.05 -4.24 17.86
CA GLY A 122 26.03 -5.32 17.78
C GLY A 122 25.65 -6.48 16.87
N ALA A 123 24.49 -6.46 16.22
CA ALA A 123 24.12 -7.51 15.28
C ALA A 123 25.10 -7.55 14.10
N THR A 124 25.32 -8.74 13.54
CA THR A 124 26.30 -8.95 12.46
C THR A 124 25.64 -9.42 11.18
N THR A 125 26.05 -8.85 10.07
CA THR A 125 25.59 -9.28 8.76
C THR A 125 26.26 -10.59 8.34
N PHE A 126 25.48 -11.63 8.02
CA PHE A 126 26.03 -12.91 7.53
C PHE A 126 26.05 -13.02 6.00
N PHE A 127 25.21 -12.24 5.32
CA PHE A 127 25.08 -12.20 3.87
C PHE A 127 24.80 -10.76 3.41
N ASP A 128 25.35 -10.36 2.27
CA ASP A 128 25.33 -8.95 1.83
C ASP A 128 23.90 -8.38 1.73
N PRO A 129 23.61 -7.25 2.40
CA PRO A 129 22.34 -6.58 2.28
C PRO A 129 22.19 -6.01 0.87
N PHE A 130 20.95 -5.88 0.41
CA PHE A 130 20.64 -5.40 -0.93
C PHE A 130 19.58 -4.30 -0.92
N GLU A 131 19.77 -3.29 -1.75
CA GLU A 131 18.85 -2.16 -1.91
C GLU A 131 18.24 -2.23 -3.31
N ALA A 132 17.06 -2.83 -3.42
CA ALA A 132 16.34 -2.93 -4.68
C ALA A 132 15.69 -1.60 -5.06
N ASP A 133 15.69 -1.30 -6.36
CA ASP A 133 15.16 -0.08 -6.94
C ASP A 133 14.01 -0.40 -7.90
N GLU A 134 12.84 0.19 -7.66
CA GLU A 134 11.69 0.15 -8.56
C GLU A 134 12.03 0.70 -9.96
N GLN A 135 12.99 1.63 -10.06
CA GLN A 135 13.40 2.21 -11.34
C GLN A 135 14.40 1.33 -12.12
N PHE A 136 14.84 0.21 -11.56
CA PHE A 136 15.70 -0.73 -12.27
C PHE A 136 14.95 -1.32 -13.49
N PRO A 137 15.62 -1.64 -14.63
CA PRO A 137 14.93 -2.16 -15.82
C PRO A 137 14.04 -3.37 -15.56
N ASP A 138 14.52 -4.30 -14.74
CA ASP A 138 13.78 -5.51 -14.33
C ASP A 138 12.98 -5.31 -13.02
N GLY A 139 12.93 -4.06 -12.54
CA GLY A 139 12.32 -3.65 -11.28
C GLY A 139 12.88 -4.35 -10.04
N ILE A 140 12.07 -4.33 -8.98
CA ILE A 140 12.38 -5.03 -7.73
C ILE A 140 12.30 -6.55 -7.92
N ASP A 141 11.37 -7.04 -8.75
CA ASP A 141 11.17 -8.48 -9.00
C ASP A 141 12.42 -9.16 -9.60
N GLY A 142 13.04 -8.56 -10.63
CA GLY A 142 14.25 -9.12 -11.23
C GLY A 142 15.45 -9.05 -10.28
N SER A 143 15.55 -7.96 -9.51
CA SER A 143 16.58 -7.79 -8.50
C SER A 143 16.45 -8.83 -7.36
N PHE A 144 15.21 -9.11 -6.95
CA PHE A 144 14.90 -10.07 -5.90
C PHE A 144 15.29 -11.49 -6.31
N VAL A 145 14.96 -11.95 -7.51
CA VAL A 145 15.33 -13.31 -7.97
C VAL A 145 16.83 -13.52 -7.93
N ARG A 146 17.62 -12.59 -8.48
CA ARG A 146 19.08 -12.68 -8.50
C ARG A 146 19.69 -12.64 -7.09
N TRP A 147 19.11 -11.86 -6.18
CA TRP A 147 19.59 -11.81 -4.80
C TRP A 147 19.20 -13.06 -4.01
N GLY A 148 17.96 -13.54 -4.17
CA GLY A 148 17.45 -14.76 -3.54
C GLY A 148 18.21 -16.01 -3.98
N GLU A 149 18.59 -16.11 -5.26
CA GLU A 149 19.44 -17.19 -5.76
C GLU A 149 20.85 -17.18 -5.13
N ARG A 150 21.47 -16.00 -5.01
CA ARG A 150 22.76 -15.87 -4.33
C ARG A 150 22.66 -16.23 -2.84
N LEU A 151 21.57 -15.84 -2.18
CA LEU A 151 21.32 -16.23 -0.79
C LEU A 151 21.13 -17.74 -0.67
N TYR A 152 20.35 -18.37 -1.56
CA TYR A 152 20.16 -19.82 -1.61
C TYR A 152 21.50 -20.55 -1.74
N ASN A 153 22.34 -20.14 -2.69
CA ASN A 153 23.66 -20.75 -2.92
C ASN A 153 24.58 -20.56 -1.71
N HIS A 154 24.58 -19.37 -1.09
CA HIS A 154 25.35 -19.10 0.11
C HIS A 154 24.92 -19.99 1.29
N LEU A 155 23.60 -20.12 1.51
CA LEU A 155 23.06 -21.01 2.54
C LEU A 155 23.40 -22.47 2.22
N LEU A 156 23.30 -22.92 0.97
CA LEU A 156 23.64 -24.28 0.59
C LEU A 156 25.13 -24.61 0.83
N GLU A 157 26.02 -23.68 0.51
CA GLU A 157 27.48 -23.86 0.64
C GLU A 157 27.95 -23.85 2.11
N HIS A 158 27.52 -22.85 2.89
CA HIS A 158 28.01 -22.65 4.26
C HIS A 158 27.13 -23.32 5.32
N HIS A 159 25.90 -23.64 4.96
CA HIS A 159 24.86 -24.17 5.83
C HIS A 159 24.08 -25.28 5.09
N PRO A 160 24.74 -26.37 4.67
CA PRO A 160 24.11 -27.43 3.91
C PRO A 160 23.01 -28.15 4.72
N PRO A 161 22.01 -28.75 4.07
CA PRO A 161 20.99 -29.58 4.72
C PRO A 161 21.58 -30.63 5.68
N PRO A 162 20.80 -31.07 6.69
CA PRO A 162 21.21 -32.16 7.58
C PRO A 162 21.66 -33.41 6.81
N THR A 163 22.60 -34.16 7.39
CA THR A 163 23.21 -35.34 6.72
C THR A 163 22.14 -36.31 6.19
N GLY A 164 22.21 -36.57 4.88
CA GLY A 164 21.29 -37.48 4.19
C GLY A 164 20.02 -36.82 3.64
N LEU A 165 19.86 -35.50 3.79
CA LEU A 165 18.81 -34.73 3.14
C LEU A 165 19.39 -33.91 1.98
N GLU A 166 18.71 -33.94 0.84
CA GLU A 166 18.95 -33.04 -0.28
C GLU A 166 17.96 -31.86 -0.23
N PRO A 167 18.26 -30.71 -0.86
CA PRO A 167 17.29 -29.62 -1.00
C PRO A 167 15.96 -30.10 -1.60
N ILE A 168 14.85 -29.61 -1.07
CA ILE A 168 13.50 -29.95 -1.55
C ILE A 168 13.32 -29.36 -2.96
N PRO A 169 13.11 -30.20 -4.00
CA PRO A 169 13.01 -29.76 -5.39
C PRO A 169 11.87 -28.76 -5.64
N ASP A 170 12.09 -27.81 -6.56
CA ASP A 170 11.19 -26.69 -6.82
C ASP A 170 9.78 -27.10 -7.28
N ASP A 171 9.63 -28.30 -7.86
CA ASP A 171 8.37 -28.88 -8.31
C ASP A 171 7.55 -29.53 -7.20
N VAL A 172 8.13 -29.69 -6.00
CA VAL A 172 7.44 -30.17 -4.80
C VAL A 172 6.68 -29.03 -4.12
N ILE A 173 5.41 -29.30 -3.81
CA ILE A 173 4.53 -28.40 -3.06
C ILE A 173 4.92 -28.46 -1.58
N LEU A 174 5.30 -27.32 -1.01
CA LEU A 174 5.59 -27.21 0.42
C LEU A 174 4.29 -27.32 1.25
N PRO A 175 4.38 -27.73 2.53
CA PRO A 175 3.27 -27.66 3.46
C PRO A 175 2.63 -26.26 3.48
N ALA A 176 1.31 -26.20 3.53
CA ALA A 176 0.59 -24.92 3.58
C ALA A 176 0.91 -24.19 4.89
N LYS A 177 1.24 -22.90 4.82
CA LYS A 177 1.42 -22.08 6.03
C LYS A 177 0.11 -21.90 6.79
N TRP A 178 -0.96 -21.65 6.03
CA TRP A 178 -2.31 -21.47 6.55
C TRP A 178 -3.26 -22.45 5.86
N SER A 179 -3.80 -23.39 6.64
CA SER A 179 -4.69 -24.42 6.11
C SER A 179 -6.07 -24.37 6.73
N LEU A 180 -7.11 -24.40 5.87
CA LEU A 180 -8.51 -24.55 6.26
C LEU A 180 -8.93 -26.02 6.40
N LYS A 181 -8.02 -26.98 6.25
CA LYS A 181 -8.34 -28.42 6.21
C LYS A 181 -9.12 -28.88 7.45
N SER A 182 -8.65 -28.51 8.64
CA SER A 182 -9.32 -28.84 9.91
C SER A 182 -10.75 -28.31 9.94
N SER A 183 -10.94 -27.04 9.57
CA SER A 183 -12.23 -26.37 9.54
C SER A 183 -13.22 -26.99 8.55
N LEU A 184 -12.74 -27.28 7.33
CA LEU A 184 -13.52 -27.92 6.28
C LEU A 184 -13.93 -29.34 6.67
N SER A 185 -13.05 -30.09 7.34
CA SER A 185 -13.34 -31.46 7.79
C SER A 185 -14.38 -31.54 8.91
N SER A 186 -14.46 -30.52 9.78
CA SER A 186 -15.43 -30.44 10.87
C SER A 186 -16.80 -29.91 10.46
N SER A 187 -16.94 -29.41 9.23
CA SER A 187 -18.17 -28.76 8.77
C SER A 187 -19.35 -29.74 8.74
N SER A 188 -20.29 -29.57 9.66
CA SER A 188 -21.52 -30.36 9.72
C SER A 188 -22.46 -29.97 8.60
N ILE A 189 -23.13 -30.95 7.98
CA ILE A 189 -24.18 -30.73 6.99
C ILE A 189 -25.35 -30.03 7.68
N SER A 190 -25.44 -28.70 7.57
CA SER A 190 -26.70 -28.00 7.85
C SER A 190 -27.64 -28.26 6.67
N ASN A 191 -28.55 -29.23 6.83
CA ASN A 191 -29.63 -29.49 5.89
C ASN A 191 -30.53 -28.26 5.78
N GLY A 192 -30.30 -27.45 4.75
CA GLY A 192 -31.07 -26.24 4.46
C GLY A 192 -30.52 -25.51 3.24
N HIS A 193 -30.18 -26.22 2.16
CA HIS A 193 -29.75 -25.60 0.90
C HIS A 193 -30.95 -24.99 0.17
N THR A 194 -31.38 -23.81 0.57
CA THR A 194 -31.81 -22.83 -0.44
C THR A 194 -30.56 -22.14 -0.93
N SER A 195 -30.21 -22.30 -2.21
CA SER A 195 -29.15 -21.53 -2.84
C SER A 195 -29.37 -20.05 -2.48
N PRO A 196 -28.39 -19.37 -1.85
CA PRO A 196 -28.60 -18.00 -1.43
C PRO A 196 -28.96 -17.17 -2.67
N ILE A 197 -29.97 -16.31 -2.52
CA ILE A 197 -30.27 -15.33 -3.56
C ILE A 197 -29.02 -14.45 -3.69
N ILE A 198 -28.31 -14.61 -4.80
CA ILE A 198 -27.07 -13.89 -5.06
C ILE A 198 -27.45 -12.42 -5.30
N SER A 199 -27.28 -11.60 -4.26
CA SER A 199 -27.40 -10.15 -4.36
C SER A 199 -26.44 -9.63 -5.44
N ASN A 200 -26.83 -8.57 -6.14
CA ASN A 200 -25.92 -7.94 -7.08
C ASN A 200 -24.84 -7.07 -6.42
N LEU A 201 -25.07 -6.67 -5.17
CA LEU A 201 -24.21 -5.78 -4.41
C LEU A 201 -23.59 -6.51 -3.21
N PRO A 202 -22.36 -6.16 -2.82
CA PRO A 202 -21.75 -6.68 -1.61
C PRO A 202 -22.59 -6.37 -0.36
N PRO A 203 -22.53 -7.21 0.69
CA PRO A 203 -23.30 -7.00 1.91
C PRO A 203 -22.89 -5.70 2.62
N SER A 204 -23.87 -4.99 3.20
CA SER A 204 -23.68 -3.72 3.90
C SER A 204 -23.18 -3.87 5.35
N SER A 205 -23.05 -5.10 5.86
CA SER A 205 -22.55 -5.34 7.21
C SER A 205 -21.11 -4.82 7.38
N PRO A 206 -20.79 -4.02 8.40
CA PRO A 206 -19.42 -3.57 8.61
C PRO A 206 -18.52 -4.75 8.99
N LEU A 207 -17.25 -4.70 8.58
CA LEU A 207 -16.25 -5.69 8.96
C LEU A 207 -15.79 -5.45 10.41
N PRO A 208 -15.43 -6.51 11.17
CA PRO A 208 -14.96 -6.39 12.54
C PRO A 208 -13.49 -5.92 12.59
N ILE A 209 -13.22 -4.71 12.10
CA ILE A 209 -11.88 -4.13 12.07
C ILE A 209 -11.46 -3.71 13.49
N PRO A 210 -10.34 -4.23 14.05
CA PRO A 210 -9.82 -3.81 15.34
C PRO A 210 -9.53 -2.31 15.35
N ASN A 211 -10.02 -1.62 16.38
CA ASN A 211 -9.93 -0.15 16.50
C ASN A 211 -10.54 0.63 15.31
N GLY A 212 -11.39 -0.01 14.52
CA GLY A 212 -12.13 0.62 13.44
C GLY A 212 -13.19 1.60 13.94
N TRP A 213 -13.62 2.45 13.01
CA TRP A 213 -14.72 3.40 13.16
C TRP A 213 -15.83 3.00 12.20
N ASN A 214 -17.08 3.19 12.62
CA ASN A 214 -18.22 3.07 11.72
C ASN A 214 -18.39 4.40 10.99
N ALA A 215 -18.36 4.37 9.66
CA ALA A 215 -18.49 5.54 8.82
C ALA A 215 -19.73 5.41 7.95
N THR A 216 -20.70 6.29 8.13
CA THR A 216 -21.90 6.34 7.29
C THR A 216 -21.59 7.18 6.06
N MET A 217 -21.75 6.61 4.86
CA MET A 217 -21.59 7.37 3.61
C MET A 217 -22.79 8.29 3.40
N VAL A 218 -22.58 9.60 3.50
CA VAL A 218 -23.64 10.62 3.43
C VAL A 218 -23.58 11.44 2.14
N GLY A 219 -22.52 11.31 1.35
CA GLY A 219 -22.40 11.97 0.05
C GLY A 219 -21.44 11.22 -0.88
N ASN A 220 -21.74 11.23 -2.18
CA ASN A 220 -20.94 10.60 -3.24
C ASN A 220 -21.12 11.38 -4.55
N ASP A 221 -20.66 12.62 -4.54
CA ASP A 221 -20.98 13.60 -5.59
C ASP A 221 -19.88 13.63 -6.65
N ARG A 222 -20.26 13.44 -7.91
CA ARG A 222 -19.32 13.57 -9.02
C ARG A 222 -18.98 15.05 -9.26
N LEU A 223 -17.70 15.39 -9.15
CA LEU A 223 -17.18 16.74 -9.37
C LEU A 223 -16.80 17.02 -10.83
N THR A 224 -16.57 15.98 -11.64
CA THR A 224 -16.30 16.14 -13.08
C THR A 224 -17.59 16.06 -13.89
N PRO A 225 -17.71 16.75 -15.03
CA PRO A 225 -18.83 16.55 -15.95
C PRO A 225 -18.95 15.09 -16.40
N GLU A 226 -20.16 14.61 -16.67
CA GLU A 226 -20.41 13.21 -17.09
C GLU A 226 -19.56 12.77 -18.29
N LYS A 227 -19.36 13.69 -19.24
CA LYS A 227 -18.57 13.49 -20.46
C LYS A 227 -17.06 13.53 -20.24
N HIS A 228 -16.59 13.97 -19.07
CA HIS A 228 -15.16 13.96 -18.76
C HIS A 228 -14.69 12.50 -18.60
N TRP A 229 -13.53 12.18 -19.16
CA TRP A 229 -13.00 10.81 -19.24
C TRP A 229 -12.77 10.15 -17.86
N GLN A 230 -12.48 10.96 -16.83
CA GLN A 230 -12.25 10.50 -15.47
C GLN A 230 -13.41 10.92 -14.57
N ASP A 231 -13.99 9.95 -13.87
CA ASP A 231 -14.98 10.20 -12.83
C ASP A 231 -14.22 10.50 -11.52
N VAL A 232 -14.31 11.75 -11.06
CA VAL A 232 -13.74 12.18 -9.77
C VAL A 232 -14.88 12.61 -8.88
N ARG A 233 -14.93 12.05 -7.67
CA ARG A 233 -16.02 12.25 -6.72
C ARG A 233 -15.53 12.85 -5.41
N LEU A 234 -16.38 13.66 -4.80
CA LEU A 234 -16.30 14.03 -3.40
C LEU A 234 -17.16 13.05 -2.61
N ILE A 235 -16.52 12.24 -1.77
CA ILE A 235 -17.21 11.26 -0.93
C ILE A 235 -17.17 11.75 0.51
N SER A 236 -18.34 11.84 1.14
CA SER A 236 -18.50 12.33 2.51
C SER A 236 -18.93 11.21 3.45
N PHE A 237 -18.29 11.15 4.60
CA PHE A 237 -18.61 10.22 5.68
C PHE A 237 -18.91 10.97 6.97
N ASP A 238 -19.97 10.54 7.65
CA ASP A 238 -20.24 10.92 9.04
C ASP A 238 -19.81 9.79 9.97
N ILE A 239 -18.93 10.12 10.92
CA ILE A 239 -18.31 9.17 11.84
C ILE A 239 -18.70 9.57 13.26
N PRO A 240 -19.51 8.78 13.98
CA PRO A 240 -19.88 9.06 15.36
C PRO A 240 -18.67 8.93 16.29
N HIS A 241 -18.68 9.73 17.35
CA HIS A 241 -17.71 9.61 18.44
C HIS A 241 -17.83 8.24 19.11
N ARG A 242 -16.71 7.68 19.55
CA ARG A 242 -16.64 6.35 20.18
C ARG A 242 -16.11 6.50 21.59
N ASP A 243 -16.87 6.06 22.60
CA ASP A 243 -16.45 6.10 24.00
C ASP A 243 -16.00 7.49 24.50
N GLY A 244 -16.59 8.56 23.93
CA GLY A 244 -16.21 9.95 24.21
C GLY A 244 -15.05 10.49 23.36
N ASP A 245 -14.39 9.64 22.58
CA ASP A 245 -13.32 10.03 21.66
C ASP A 245 -13.88 10.46 20.30
N LYS A 246 -13.43 11.64 19.86
CA LYS A 246 -13.64 12.14 18.50
C LYS A 246 -12.56 11.58 17.58
N LEU A 247 -12.93 11.16 16.36
CA LEU A 247 -11.95 10.92 15.32
C LEU A 247 -11.30 12.26 14.91
N SER A 248 -10.10 12.52 15.42
CA SER A 248 -9.32 13.71 15.10
C SER A 248 -8.31 13.39 14.00
N CYS A 249 -8.55 13.94 12.80
CA CYS A 249 -7.68 13.78 11.64
C CYS A 249 -6.91 15.07 11.37
N VAL A 250 -5.63 14.94 11.04
CA VAL A 250 -4.75 16.06 10.72
C VAL A 250 -4.33 16.02 9.24
N PRO A 251 -3.93 17.14 8.64
CA PRO A 251 -3.47 17.15 7.26
C PRO A 251 -2.33 16.15 7.01
N GLY A 252 -2.49 15.36 5.95
CA GLY A 252 -1.63 14.24 5.57
C GLY A 252 -2.10 12.88 6.08
N ASP A 253 -3.10 12.82 6.97
CA ASP A 253 -3.73 11.55 7.35
C ASP A 253 -4.56 10.99 6.19
N CYS A 254 -4.63 9.66 6.14
CA CYS A 254 -5.53 8.96 5.24
C CYS A 254 -6.68 8.29 6.00
N LEU A 255 -7.83 8.18 5.34
CA LEU A 255 -8.88 7.27 5.72
C LEU A 255 -8.71 5.96 4.95
N THR A 256 -8.58 4.85 5.66
CA THR A 256 -8.47 3.52 5.09
C THR A 256 -9.85 2.88 4.96
N ILE A 257 -10.24 2.55 3.74
CA ILE A 257 -11.52 1.91 3.41
C ILE A 257 -11.28 0.43 3.09
N TYR A 258 -12.07 -0.47 3.67
CA TYR A 258 -11.95 -1.91 3.44
C TYR A 258 -13.04 -2.37 2.46
N PRO A 259 -12.71 -2.57 1.16
CA PRO A 259 -13.71 -2.91 0.16
C PRO A 259 -14.08 -4.39 0.22
N LYS A 260 -15.19 -4.74 -0.43
CA LYS A 260 -15.67 -6.11 -0.56
C LYS A 260 -15.77 -6.52 -2.02
N ASN A 261 -15.56 -7.81 -2.29
CA ASN A 261 -15.80 -8.38 -3.60
C ASN A 261 -17.29 -8.42 -3.92
N PHE A 262 -17.59 -8.45 -5.22
CA PHE A 262 -18.94 -8.55 -5.73
C PHE A 262 -19.41 -10.01 -5.73
N PRO A 263 -20.66 -10.30 -5.29
CA PRO A 263 -21.13 -11.68 -5.17
C PRO A 263 -21.06 -12.51 -6.46
N GLN A 264 -21.19 -11.88 -7.64
CA GLN A 264 -21.07 -12.56 -8.92
C GLN A 264 -19.64 -13.00 -9.23
N ASP A 265 -18.65 -12.17 -8.88
CA ASP A 265 -17.24 -12.51 -9.07
C ASP A 265 -16.82 -13.63 -8.10
N VAL A 266 -17.36 -13.60 -6.87
CA VAL A 266 -17.21 -14.70 -5.89
C VAL A 266 -17.83 -16.00 -6.41
N GLN A 267 -19.06 -15.94 -6.92
CA GLN A 267 -19.72 -17.12 -7.48
C GLN A 267 -18.95 -17.67 -8.69
N LYS A 268 -18.41 -16.80 -9.54
CA LYS A 268 -17.58 -17.21 -10.67
C LYS A 268 -16.34 -17.96 -10.21
N LEU A 269 -15.63 -17.48 -9.19
CA LEU A 269 -14.48 -18.18 -8.63
C LEU A 269 -14.87 -19.55 -8.04
N ILE A 270 -15.96 -19.61 -7.26
CA ILE A 270 -16.47 -20.86 -6.69
C ILE A 270 -16.68 -21.90 -7.79
N THR A 271 -17.34 -21.52 -8.89
CA THR A 271 -17.60 -22.42 -10.01
C THR A 271 -16.36 -22.79 -10.81
N LEU A 272 -15.43 -21.85 -11.03
CA LEU A 272 -14.17 -22.16 -11.68
C LEU A 272 -13.36 -23.19 -10.88
N MET A 273 -13.37 -23.10 -9.55
CA MET A 273 -12.59 -23.99 -8.69
C MET A 273 -13.34 -25.27 -8.26
N GLY A 274 -14.65 -25.36 -8.51
CA GLY A 274 -15.47 -26.51 -8.10
C GLY A 274 -15.73 -26.55 -6.59
N TRP A 275 -15.95 -25.40 -5.96
CA TRP A 275 -16.11 -25.26 -4.51
C TRP A 275 -17.57 -25.22 -4.05
N GLU A 276 -18.54 -25.48 -4.92
CA GLU A 276 -19.98 -25.37 -4.63
C GLU A 276 -20.39 -26.17 -3.38
N GLU A 277 -19.86 -27.39 -3.23
CA GLU A 277 -20.19 -28.30 -2.13
C GLU A 277 -19.66 -27.83 -0.75
N VAL A 278 -18.75 -26.85 -0.72
CA VAL A 278 -18.12 -26.35 0.51
C VAL A 278 -18.33 -24.85 0.73
N ALA A 279 -18.71 -24.10 -0.32
CA ALA A 279 -18.77 -22.65 -0.31
C ALA A 279 -19.63 -22.07 0.83
N ASP A 280 -20.76 -22.72 1.08
CA ASP A 280 -21.80 -22.26 2.00
C ASP A 280 -21.88 -23.09 3.29
N LYS A 281 -20.94 -24.04 3.51
CA LYS A 281 -20.83 -24.77 4.78
C LYS A 281 -20.20 -23.86 5.83
N THR A 282 -20.72 -23.95 7.06
CA THR A 282 -20.13 -23.24 8.20
C THR A 282 -18.75 -23.81 8.51
N LEU A 283 -17.78 -22.90 8.51
CA LEU A 283 -16.39 -23.09 8.93
C LEU A 283 -16.24 -22.57 10.36
N ASP A 284 -15.37 -23.21 11.12
CA ASP A 284 -14.84 -22.69 12.38
C ASP A 284 -13.34 -22.45 12.23
N LEU A 285 -12.95 -21.19 12.12
CA LEU A 285 -11.56 -20.78 11.92
C LEU A 285 -10.70 -21.00 13.18
N SER A 286 -11.31 -21.17 14.36
CA SER A 286 -10.57 -21.45 15.60
C SER A 286 -9.89 -22.83 15.62
N LEU A 287 -10.28 -23.72 14.69
CA LEU A 287 -9.66 -25.03 14.47
C LEU A 287 -8.40 -24.99 13.60
N CYS A 288 -8.09 -23.84 13.00
CA CYS A 288 -6.88 -23.67 12.19
C CYS A 288 -5.68 -23.42 13.11
N GLU A 289 -4.54 -24.04 12.82
CA GLU A 289 -3.31 -23.89 13.63
C GLU A 289 -2.82 -22.43 13.66
N SER A 290 -2.92 -21.75 12.51
CA SER A 290 -2.62 -20.34 12.38
C SER A 290 -3.45 -19.72 11.26
N LEU A 291 -3.57 -18.39 11.26
CA LEU A 291 -4.31 -17.61 10.27
C LEU A 291 -3.47 -16.43 9.79
N PRO A 292 -3.71 -15.93 8.55
CA PRO A 292 -3.06 -14.72 8.09
C PRO A 292 -3.42 -13.51 8.96
N THR A 293 -2.46 -12.62 9.16
CA THR A 293 -2.71 -11.28 9.69
C THR A 293 -3.63 -10.50 8.74
N ASN A 294 -4.46 -9.60 9.28
CA ASN A 294 -5.46 -8.81 8.54
C ASN A 294 -6.66 -9.61 8.00
N LEU A 295 -6.92 -10.79 8.57
CA LEU A 295 -8.17 -11.50 8.36
C LEU A 295 -9.25 -10.91 9.28
N TYR A 296 -10.15 -10.11 8.73
CA TYR A 296 -11.23 -9.44 9.48
C TYR A 296 -12.57 -10.10 9.19
N ILE A 297 -12.94 -11.08 10.02
CA ILE A 297 -14.20 -11.83 9.90
C ILE A 297 -14.56 -12.49 11.24
N ASP A 298 -15.82 -12.89 11.41
CA ASP A 298 -16.23 -13.78 12.51
C ASP A 298 -15.52 -15.15 12.36
N PRO A 299 -14.96 -15.74 13.43
CA PRO A 299 -14.39 -17.08 13.38
C PRO A 299 -15.37 -18.17 12.88
N LYS A 300 -16.68 -17.96 13.05
CA LYS A 300 -17.73 -18.80 12.46
C LYS A 300 -18.27 -18.13 11.21
N CYS A 301 -17.77 -18.55 10.06
CA CYS A 301 -18.12 -17.99 8.76
C CYS A 301 -18.25 -19.08 7.70
N THR A 302 -18.42 -18.69 6.44
CA THR A 302 -18.41 -19.59 5.29
C THR A 302 -17.23 -19.28 4.37
N LEU A 303 -16.87 -20.21 3.48
CA LEU A 303 -15.89 -19.94 2.43
C LEU A 303 -16.35 -18.77 1.54
N ARG A 304 -17.64 -18.65 1.25
CA ARG A 304 -18.20 -17.53 0.49
C ARG A 304 -17.97 -16.18 1.18
N GLU A 305 -18.16 -16.10 2.49
CA GLU A 305 -17.92 -14.87 3.24
C GLU A 305 -16.43 -14.49 3.27
N LEU A 306 -15.53 -15.47 3.37
CA LEU A 306 -14.09 -15.24 3.22
C LEU A 306 -13.76 -14.67 1.83
N LEU A 307 -14.35 -15.24 0.76
CA LEU A 307 -14.17 -14.74 -0.60
C LEU A 307 -14.76 -13.34 -0.77
N LEU A 308 -15.88 -13.02 -0.14
CA LEU A 308 -16.49 -11.69 -0.21
C LEU A 308 -15.64 -10.63 0.49
N ASN A 309 -15.12 -10.94 1.67
CA ASN A 309 -14.61 -9.94 2.59
C ASN A 309 -13.08 -9.89 2.71
N ASN A 310 -12.38 -10.98 2.37
CA ASN A 310 -10.98 -11.14 2.75
C ASN A 310 -10.05 -11.59 1.63
N ILE A 311 -10.51 -12.24 0.56
CA ILE A 311 -9.62 -12.78 -0.49
C ILE A 311 -9.60 -11.89 -1.73
N ASP A 312 -8.43 -11.41 -2.14
CA ASP A 312 -8.28 -10.51 -3.29
C ASP A 312 -7.98 -11.27 -4.58
N PHE A 313 -8.95 -12.06 -5.05
CA PHE A 313 -8.86 -12.75 -6.34
C PHE A 313 -9.09 -11.81 -7.55
N THR A 314 -9.28 -10.51 -7.31
CA THR A 314 -9.36 -9.48 -8.36
C THR A 314 -8.04 -8.75 -8.59
N ALA A 315 -7.08 -8.93 -7.68
CA ALA A 315 -5.73 -8.40 -7.80
C ALA A 315 -5.03 -8.90 -9.06
N ILE A 316 -4.02 -8.14 -9.47
CA ILE A 316 -3.06 -8.58 -10.48
C ILE A 316 -2.20 -9.68 -9.84
N PRO A 317 -2.10 -10.88 -10.45
CA PRO A 317 -1.34 -11.98 -9.89
C PRO A 317 0.14 -11.62 -9.84
N ARG A 318 0.75 -11.89 -8.68
CA ARG A 318 2.20 -11.85 -8.52
C ARG A 318 2.83 -13.12 -9.09
N ARG A 319 4.15 -13.09 -9.31
CA ARG A 319 4.90 -14.26 -9.80
C ARG A 319 4.78 -15.44 -8.85
N SER A 320 4.81 -15.20 -7.54
CA SER A 320 4.57 -16.21 -6.49
C SER A 320 3.23 -16.93 -6.66
N PHE A 321 2.15 -16.20 -6.99
CA PHE A 321 0.83 -16.77 -7.26
C PHE A 321 0.84 -17.66 -8.51
N LEU A 322 1.47 -17.21 -9.61
CA LEU A 322 1.59 -17.99 -10.84
C LEU A 322 2.42 -19.27 -10.62
N LYS A 323 3.52 -19.17 -9.84
CA LYS A 323 4.30 -20.34 -9.39
C LYS A 323 3.40 -21.32 -8.63
N ASN A 324 2.61 -20.83 -7.68
CA ASN A 324 1.70 -21.67 -6.90
C ASN A 324 0.63 -22.35 -7.77
N MET A 325 0.08 -21.66 -8.76
CA MET A 325 -0.87 -22.26 -9.71
C MET A 325 -0.28 -23.43 -10.49
N SER A 326 1.01 -23.36 -10.86
CA SER A 326 1.67 -24.40 -11.67
C SER A 326 1.63 -25.78 -11.02
N TYR A 327 1.64 -25.84 -9.68
CA TYR A 327 1.55 -27.08 -8.90
C TYR A 327 0.21 -27.79 -9.02
N PHE A 328 -0.86 -27.04 -9.36
CA PHE A 328 -2.23 -27.55 -9.42
C PHE A 328 -2.77 -27.66 -10.85
N SER A 329 -1.90 -27.51 -11.86
CA SER A 329 -2.26 -27.74 -13.26
C SER A 329 -2.14 -29.23 -13.62
N THR A 330 -3.20 -29.78 -14.22
CA THR A 330 -3.17 -31.13 -14.82
C THR A 330 -2.70 -31.15 -16.28
N ASN A 331 -2.58 -29.98 -16.93
CA ASN A 331 -2.08 -29.84 -18.29
C ASN A 331 -0.58 -29.43 -18.25
N PRO A 332 0.33 -30.20 -18.89
CA PRO A 332 1.76 -29.86 -18.98
C PRO A 332 2.04 -28.49 -19.59
N ASP A 333 1.36 -28.11 -20.68
CA ASP A 333 1.58 -26.83 -21.37
C ASP A 333 1.19 -25.65 -20.48
N HIS A 334 0.07 -25.78 -19.76
CA HIS A 334 -0.35 -24.78 -18.78
C HIS A 334 0.66 -24.68 -17.64
N LYS A 335 1.19 -25.81 -17.16
CA LYS A 335 2.19 -25.83 -16.09
C LYS A 335 3.49 -25.15 -16.53
N GLU A 336 3.98 -25.50 -17.72
CA GLU A 336 5.18 -24.89 -18.31
C GLU A 336 5.01 -23.38 -18.45
N ARG A 337 3.91 -22.93 -19.05
CA ARG A 337 3.65 -21.50 -19.24
C ARG A 337 3.53 -20.71 -17.94
N LEU A 338 2.93 -21.30 -16.90
CA LEU A 338 2.88 -20.69 -15.57
C LEU A 338 4.27 -20.56 -14.95
N LEU A 339 5.15 -21.54 -15.15
CA LEU A 339 6.53 -21.51 -14.67
C LEU A 339 7.39 -20.49 -15.44
N GLU A 340 7.20 -20.34 -16.76
CA GLU A 340 7.90 -19.31 -17.55
C GLU A 340 7.70 -17.92 -16.96
N PHE A 341 6.49 -17.54 -16.55
CA PHE A 341 6.23 -16.24 -15.90
C PHE A 341 6.99 -16.02 -14.58
N THR A 342 7.56 -17.08 -14.01
CA THR A 342 8.37 -17.04 -12.78
C THR A 342 9.87 -16.95 -13.06
N MET A 343 10.30 -17.05 -14.32
CA MET A 343 11.70 -17.00 -14.72
C MET A 343 12.15 -15.59 -15.08
N THR A 344 13.43 -15.29 -14.89
CA THR A 344 13.98 -13.93 -15.12
C THR A 344 14.01 -13.62 -16.63
N GLU A 345 14.25 -14.64 -17.45
CA GLU A 345 14.34 -14.55 -18.91
C GLU A 345 13.02 -14.12 -19.56
N TYR A 346 11.89 -14.35 -18.87
CA TYR A 346 10.54 -14.10 -19.36
C TYR A 346 9.81 -12.99 -18.57
N LEU A 347 10.56 -12.12 -17.87
CA LEU A 347 9.98 -11.04 -17.09
C LEU A 347 9.10 -10.10 -17.93
N ASP A 348 9.54 -9.74 -19.14
CA ASP A 348 8.76 -8.90 -20.04
C ASP A 348 7.42 -9.55 -20.42
N GLU A 349 7.42 -10.87 -20.65
CA GLU A 349 6.19 -11.61 -20.95
C GLU A 349 5.25 -11.64 -19.75
N TYR A 350 5.78 -11.81 -18.54
CA TYR A 350 5.00 -11.66 -17.31
C TYR A 350 4.42 -10.25 -17.18
N PHE A 351 5.21 -9.20 -17.44
CA PHE A 351 4.73 -7.82 -17.35
C PHE A 351 3.65 -7.53 -18.39
N ASP A 352 3.82 -7.97 -19.64
CA ASP A 352 2.81 -7.83 -20.69
C ASP A 352 1.53 -8.61 -20.36
N TYR A 353 1.70 -9.83 -19.84
CA TYR A 353 0.59 -10.69 -19.43
C TYR A 353 -0.13 -10.10 -18.19
N ALA A 354 0.48 -10.04 -17.02
CA ALA A 354 -0.23 -9.63 -15.80
C ALA A 354 -0.32 -8.10 -15.65
N THR A 355 0.82 -7.43 -15.50
CA THR A 355 0.90 -6.05 -14.98
C THR A 355 0.39 -4.98 -15.94
N ARG A 356 0.88 -4.96 -17.19
CA ARG A 356 0.55 -3.96 -18.22
C ARG A 356 -0.88 -4.14 -18.73
N SER A 357 -1.34 -5.38 -18.91
CA SER A 357 -2.72 -5.67 -19.31
C SER A 357 -3.73 -5.55 -18.15
N ARG A 358 -3.22 -5.50 -16.92
CA ARG A 358 -3.98 -5.45 -15.66
C ARG A 358 -4.94 -6.64 -15.55
N ARG A 359 -4.43 -7.83 -15.89
CA ARG A 359 -5.20 -9.08 -15.83
C ARG A 359 -5.36 -9.48 -14.37
N SER A 360 -6.59 -9.80 -13.98
CA SER A 360 -6.90 -10.22 -12.62
C SER A 360 -6.60 -11.70 -12.41
N ILE A 361 -6.37 -12.12 -11.16
CA ILE A 361 -6.26 -13.54 -10.77
C ILE A 361 -7.44 -14.35 -11.30
N LEU A 362 -8.67 -13.83 -11.17
CA LEU A 362 -9.87 -14.48 -11.69
C LEU A 362 -9.79 -14.76 -13.20
N GLU A 363 -9.32 -13.78 -13.98
CA GLU A 363 -9.14 -13.94 -15.43
C GLU A 363 -8.02 -14.92 -15.78
N VAL A 364 -6.96 -14.99 -14.99
CA VAL A 364 -5.91 -16.01 -15.17
C VAL A 364 -6.48 -17.42 -14.91
N LEU A 365 -7.30 -17.59 -13.86
CA LEU A 365 -7.96 -18.87 -13.58
C LEU A 365 -8.99 -19.28 -14.64
N GLU A 366 -9.60 -18.31 -15.34
CA GLU A 366 -10.45 -18.57 -16.51
C GLU A 366 -9.66 -19.08 -17.73
N GLU A 367 -8.42 -18.62 -17.90
CA GLU A 367 -7.54 -18.99 -19.00
C GLU A 367 -6.86 -20.34 -18.77
N PHE A 368 -6.29 -20.54 -17.57
CA PHE A 368 -5.61 -21.77 -17.17
C PHE A 368 -6.59 -22.80 -16.60
N THR A 369 -7.52 -23.27 -17.44
CA THR A 369 -8.66 -24.12 -17.07
C THR A 369 -8.33 -25.46 -16.39
N SER A 370 -7.11 -25.97 -16.59
CA SER A 370 -6.60 -27.18 -15.93
C SER A 370 -6.26 -26.99 -14.45
N VAL A 371 -6.16 -25.73 -13.98
CA VAL A 371 -5.79 -25.41 -12.60
C VAL A 371 -7.02 -25.53 -11.71
N LYS A 372 -6.92 -26.36 -10.66
CA LYS A 372 -7.93 -26.50 -9.61
C LYS A 372 -7.30 -26.30 -8.25
N LEU A 373 -7.44 -25.09 -7.71
CA LEU A 373 -6.88 -24.75 -6.41
C LEU A 373 -7.74 -25.37 -5.30
N PRO A 374 -7.15 -26.07 -4.32
CA PRO A 374 -7.92 -26.68 -3.25
C PRO A 374 -8.37 -25.62 -2.24
N ALA A 375 -9.65 -25.66 -1.83
CA ALA A 375 -10.21 -24.69 -0.88
C ALA A 375 -9.45 -24.67 0.46
N GLU A 376 -8.87 -25.80 0.87
CA GLU A 376 -8.07 -25.88 2.10
C GLU A 376 -6.79 -25.03 2.09
N ARG A 377 -6.34 -24.59 0.91
CA ARG A 377 -5.16 -23.72 0.74
C ARG A 377 -5.53 -22.28 0.36
N LEU A 378 -6.76 -21.85 0.62
CA LEU A 378 -7.25 -20.51 0.27
C LEU A 378 -6.28 -19.39 0.69
N PHE A 379 -5.87 -19.41 1.96
CA PHE A 379 -4.99 -18.40 2.55
C PHE A 379 -3.52 -18.54 2.17
N ASP A 380 -3.10 -19.74 1.78
CA ASP A 380 -1.72 -20.04 1.38
C ASP A 380 -1.42 -19.57 -0.05
N ILE A 381 -2.47 -19.51 -0.89
CA ILE A 381 -2.35 -19.23 -2.32
C ILE A 381 -2.82 -17.83 -2.66
N PHE A 382 -4.02 -17.41 -2.20
CA PHE A 382 -4.58 -16.13 -2.62
C PHE A 382 -4.13 -14.99 -1.72
N PRO A 383 -3.91 -13.78 -2.28
CA PRO A 383 -3.64 -12.60 -1.49
C PRO A 383 -4.87 -12.18 -0.66
N ILE A 384 -4.63 -11.55 0.49
CA ILE A 384 -5.68 -10.95 1.33
C ILE A 384 -6.01 -9.54 0.84
N ILE A 385 -7.30 -9.18 0.85
CA ILE A 385 -7.78 -7.82 0.56
C ILE A 385 -7.17 -6.86 1.57
N ARG A 386 -6.47 -5.85 1.07
CA ARG A 386 -5.95 -4.76 1.89
C ARG A 386 -6.92 -3.58 1.91
N GLY A 387 -6.94 -2.87 3.03
CA GLY A 387 -7.57 -1.56 3.11
C GLY A 387 -6.94 -0.59 2.11
N ARG A 388 -7.75 0.29 1.53
CA ARG A 388 -7.30 1.30 0.57
C ARG A 388 -7.28 2.67 1.24
N ASP A 389 -6.11 3.27 1.26
CA ASP A 389 -5.90 4.60 1.82
C ASP A 389 -6.32 5.69 0.83
N PHE A 390 -7.04 6.68 1.34
CA PHE A 390 -7.37 7.91 0.64
C PHE A 390 -7.00 9.10 1.52
N SER A 391 -6.25 10.04 0.96
CA SER A 391 -5.91 11.30 1.64
C SER A 391 -7.20 12.04 2.02
N ILE A 392 -7.29 12.45 3.28
CA ILE A 392 -8.44 13.21 3.76
C ILE A 392 -8.43 14.61 3.12
N ALA A 393 -9.59 15.02 2.60
CA ALA A 393 -9.75 16.24 1.79
C ALA A 393 -10.24 17.47 2.57
N ASN A 394 -10.59 17.31 3.86
CA ASN A 394 -11.03 18.40 4.73
C ASN A 394 -10.26 18.39 6.07
N GLY A 395 -9.94 19.57 6.58
CA GLY A 395 -9.25 19.77 7.86
C GLY A 395 -9.90 20.86 8.72
N GLY A 396 -9.34 21.08 9.91
CA GLY A 396 -9.78 22.15 10.80
C GLY A 396 -11.26 22.06 11.17
N GLU A 397 -11.94 23.21 11.15
CA GLU A 397 -13.37 23.29 11.50
C GLU A 397 -14.28 22.56 10.52
N HIS A 398 -13.84 22.31 9.28
CA HIS A 398 -14.61 21.56 8.28
C HIS A 398 -14.76 20.07 8.61
N GLN A 399 -14.08 19.57 9.64
CA GLN A 399 -14.30 18.22 10.16
C GLN A 399 -15.43 18.18 11.21
N ASN A 400 -15.93 19.32 11.67
CA ASN A 400 -17.10 19.35 12.54
C ASN A 400 -18.34 19.05 11.70
N HIS A 401 -19.19 18.15 12.18
CA HIS A 401 -20.47 17.94 11.53
C HIS A 401 -21.34 19.21 11.68
N PRO A 402 -22.08 19.62 10.63
CA PRO A 402 -22.82 20.89 10.61
C PRO A 402 -23.84 21.06 11.75
N THR A 403 -24.51 19.98 12.16
CA THR A 403 -25.63 20.02 13.12
C THR A 403 -25.50 19.08 14.32
N ASP A 404 -24.53 18.16 14.34
CA ASP A 404 -24.48 17.04 15.29
C ASP A 404 -23.08 16.99 15.89
N LYS A 405 -22.94 17.46 17.13
CA LYS A 405 -21.63 17.63 17.77
C LYS A 405 -20.95 16.30 18.10
N ASP A 406 -21.69 15.19 18.04
CA ASP A 406 -21.17 13.86 18.34
C ASP A 406 -20.70 13.11 17.09
N LYS A 407 -20.53 13.83 15.97
CA LYS A 407 -20.02 13.30 14.71
C LYS A 407 -18.89 14.14 14.14
N THR A 408 -17.94 13.44 13.52
CA THR A 408 -16.91 14.02 12.64
C THR A 408 -17.33 13.82 11.18
N ARG A 409 -17.26 14.89 10.39
CA ARG A 409 -17.39 14.83 8.92
C ARG A 409 -16.01 14.61 8.29
N ILE A 410 -15.85 13.56 7.50
CA ILE A 410 -14.65 13.30 6.70
C ILE A 410 -15.01 13.32 5.22
N GLU A 411 -14.23 14.03 4.43
CA GLU A 411 -14.39 14.12 2.97
C GLU A 411 -13.17 13.50 2.28
N LEU A 412 -13.40 12.78 1.18
CA LEU A 412 -12.37 12.20 0.33
C LEU A 412 -12.58 12.68 -1.10
N LEU A 413 -11.49 13.03 -1.80
CA LEU A 413 -11.52 13.34 -3.23
C LEU A 413 -10.98 12.13 -4.00
N VAL A 414 -11.87 11.37 -4.62
CA VAL A 414 -11.57 10.04 -5.15
C VAL A 414 -11.72 10.03 -6.67
N ALA A 415 -10.65 9.69 -7.38
CA ALA A 415 -10.72 9.37 -8.80
C ALA A 415 -11.09 7.89 -8.96
N LEU A 416 -12.26 7.61 -9.51
CA LEU A 416 -12.68 6.24 -9.77
C LEU A 416 -11.83 5.63 -10.87
N VAL A 417 -11.28 4.46 -10.57
CA VAL A 417 -10.49 3.68 -11.53
C VAL A 417 -11.45 2.99 -12.48
N LYS A 418 -11.61 3.53 -13.69
CA LYS A 418 -12.36 2.92 -14.79
C LYS A 418 -11.71 3.25 -16.13
N TYR A 419 -11.00 2.30 -16.72
CA TYR A 419 -10.27 2.49 -17.99
C TYR A 419 -10.31 1.23 -18.85
N LYS A 420 -9.92 1.29 -20.12
CA LYS A 420 -9.79 0.11 -20.99
C LYS A 420 -8.31 -0.21 -21.17
N THR A 421 -7.94 -1.49 -21.11
CA THR A 421 -6.58 -1.96 -21.48
C THR A 421 -6.58 -2.58 -22.88
N VAL A 422 -5.44 -3.17 -23.28
CA VAL A 422 -5.31 -3.98 -24.51
C VAL A 422 -6.39 -5.07 -24.62
N LEU A 423 -6.90 -5.55 -23.48
CA LEU A 423 -7.97 -6.55 -23.40
C LEU A 423 -9.37 -5.98 -23.69
N ARG A 424 -9.49 -4.67 -23.99
CA ARG A 424 -10.71 -3.90 -24.36
C ARG A 424 -11.85 -3.88 -23.33
N LYS A 425 -11.87 -4.82 -22.38
CA LYS A 425 -12.76 -4.86 -21.21
C LYS A 425 -12.43 -3.70 -20.27
N PRO A 426 -13.44 -2.98 -19.74
CA PRO A 426 -13.22 -1.98 -18.70
C PRO A 426 -12.55 -2.63 -17.47
N ARG A 427 -11.46 -2.01 -16.99
CA ARG A 427 -10.77 -2.30 -15.75
C ARG A 427 -11.30 -1.37 -14.68
N GLU A 428 -11.76 -1.98 -13.59
CA GLU A 428 -12.25 -1.28 -12.42
C GLU A 428 -11.43 -1.71 -11.20
N GLY A 429 -11.01 -0.76 -10.37
CA GLY A 429 -10.37 -1.08 -9.10
C GLY A 429 -11.40 -1.57 -8.10
N LEU A 430 -11.07 -2.60 -7.29
CA LEU A 430 -12.00 -3.18 -6.31
C LEU A 430 -12.64 -2.11 -5.41
N CYS A 431 -11.82 -1.25 -4.80
CA CYS A 431 -12.33 -0.19 -3.92
C CYS A 431 -13.10 0.90 -4.67
N SER A 432 -12.68 1.27 -5.88
CA SER A 432 -13.42 2.27 -6.68
C SER A 432 -14.79 1.73 -7.10
N ARG A 433 -14.86 0.48 -7.57
CA ARG A 433 -16.12 -0.19 -7.92
C ARG A 433 -17.02 -0.35 -6.70
N TYR A 434 -16.45 -0.67 -5.54
CA TYR A 434 -17.17 -0.72 -4.28
C TYR A 434 -17.80 0.64 -3.94
N LEU A 435 -17.00 1.72 -3.90
CA LEU A 435 -17.46 3.07 -3.60
C LEU A 435 -18.47 3.63 -4.63
N ASP A 436 -18.39 3.20 -5.88
CA ASP A 436 -19.33 3.60 -6.94
C ASP A 436 -20.72 2.96 -6.75
N ASN A 437 -20.79 1.78 -6.12
CA ASN A 437 -22.00 0.96 -6.07
C ASN A 437 -22.65 0.86 -4.69
N ILE A 438 -21.97 1.27 -3.62
CA ILE A 438 -22.59 1.28 -2.29
C ILE A 438 -23.63 2.41 -2.19
N PRO A 439 -24.85 2.11 -1.71
CA PRO A 439 -25.87 3.13 -1.49
C PRO A 439 -25.43 4.16 -0.44
N LEU A 440 -25.99 5.37 -0.53
CA LEU A 440 -25.96 6.32 0.58
C LEU A 440 -26.55 5.68 1.85
N ASP A 441 -26.13 6.18 3.00
CA ASP A 441 -26.46 5.69 4.34
C ASP A 441 -25.90 4.29 4.67
N SER A 442 -25.13 3.69 3.76
CA SER A 442 -24.36 2.47 4.06
C SER A 442 -23.31 2.76 5.13
N ILE A 443 -23.17 1.82 6.08
CA ILE A 443 -22.16 1.89 7.15
C ILE A 443 -20.96 1.03 6.76
N LEU A 444 -19.78 1.64 6.75
CA LEU A 444 -18.51 0.98 6.47
C LEU A 444 -17.65 0.97 7.73
N ALA A 445 -16.85 -0.08 7.91
CA ALA A 445 -15.73 -0.02 8.84
C ALA A 445 -14.57 0.71 8.15
N VAL A 446 -13.98 1.69 8.84
CA VAL A 446 -12.81 2.45 8.37
C VAL A 446 -11.78 2.58 9.47
N THR A 447 -10.52 2.82 9.11
CA THR A 447 -9.48 3.19 10.06
C THR A 447 -8.80 4.47 9.63
N ARG A 448 -8.16 5.15 10.59
CA ARG A 448 -7.31 6.30 10.31
C ARG A 448 -5.87 5.83 10.21
N LYS A 449 -5.22 6.16 9.10
CA LYS A 449 -3.79 5.98 8.92
C LYS A 449 -3.08 7.32 9.17
N PRO A 450 -2.28 7.44 10.23
CA PRO A 450 -1.68 8.71 10.60
C PRO A 450 -0.52 9.09 9.67
N VAL A 451 -0.36 10.38 9.40
CA VAL A 451 0.85 10.91 8.75
C VAL A 451 2.08 10.71 9.65
N LEU A 452 3.17 10.19 9.10
CA LEU A 452 4.41 9.95 9.86
C LEU A 452 5.32 11.19 9.91
N SER A 453 5.31 11.98 8.84
CA SER A 453 6.09 13.21 8.71
C SER A 453 5.15 14.42 8.54
N PRO A 454 4.50 14.91 9.62
CA PRO A 454 3.47 15.95 9.53
C PRO A 454 4.03 17.34 9.16
N ILE A 455 3.26 18.09 8.37
CA ILE A 455 3.52 19.49 8.00
C ILE A 455 2.43 20.47 8.47
N HIS A 456 1.54 20.03 9.36
CA HIS A 456 0.49 20.83 9.99
C HIS A 456 0.94 21.43 11.34
N GLY A 457 0.05 22.15 12.02
CA GLY A 457 0.25 22.69 13.36
C GLY A 457 0.84 24.10 13.38
N LEU A 458 0.67 24.81 14.50
CA LEU A 458 0.92 26.26 14.62
C LEU A 458 2.30 26.71 14.11
N GLN A 459 3.36 25.96 14.42
CA GLN A 459 4.72 26.32 13.97
C GLN A 459 4.85 26.27 12.45
N ASN A 460 4.28 25.24 11.81
CA ASN A 460 4.29 25.09 10.36
C ASN A 460 3.30 26.05 9.70
N ALA A 461 2.15 26.31 10.33
CA ALA A 461 1.14 27.25 9.87
C ALA A 461 1.68 28.68 9.68
N ARG A 462 2.70 29.09 10.45
CA ARG A 462 3.36 30.41 10.30
C ARG A 462 4.39 30.48 9.18
N ARG A 463 4.91 29.34 8.72
CA ARG A 463 5.91 29.29 7.64
C ARG A 463 5.21 29.48 6.29
N PRO A 464 5.81 30.15 5.29
CA PRO A 464 5.29 30.19 3.93
C PRO A 464 5.09 28.79 3.35
N LEU A 465 4.02 28.58 2.58
CA LEU A 465 3.67 27.32 1.96
C LEU A 465 3.66 27.46 0.43
N VAL A 466 4.37 26.59 -0.27
CA VAL A 466 4.21 26.32 -1.70
C VAL A 466 3.64 24.91 -1.85
N ALA A 467 2.36 24.84 -2.21
CA ALA A 467 1.65 23.61 -2.49
C ALA A 467 1.56 23.40 -4.01
N ILE A 468 1.90 22.20 -4.48
CA ILE A 468 1.89 21.81 -5.89
C ILE A 468 0.98 20.58 -5.98
N ALA A 469 -0.15 20.71 -6.66
CA ALA A 469 -1.15 19.66 -6.72
C ALA A 469 -1.64 19.44 -8.14
N THR A 470 -1.85 18.17 -8.49
CA THR A 470 -2.57 17.79 -9.71
C THR A 470 -3.62 16.74 -9.42
N GLY A 471 -4.76 16.81 -10.12
CA GLY A 471 -5.86 15.86 -9.95
C GLY A 471 -6.32 15.77 -8.51
N THR A 472 -6.46 14.55 -8.00
CA THR A 472 -6.85 14.29 -6.60
C THR A 472 -5.75 14.60 -5.58
N GLY A 473 -4.55 15.00 -6.04
CA GLY A 473 -3.49 15.58 -5.20
C GLY A 473 -3.92 16.84 -4.44
N LEU A 474 -5.04 17.46 -4.84
CA LEU A 474 -5.60 18.58 -4.09
C LEU A 474 -6.16 18.17 -2.72
N ALA A 475 -6.50 16.89 -2.49
CA ALA A 475 -7.12 16.42 -1.23
C ALA A 475 -6.29 16.79 0.02
N PRO A 476 -5.04 16.33 0.19
CA PRO A 476 -4.25 16.66 1.38
C PRO A 476 -3.91 18.15 1.46
N ILE A 477 -3.79 18.83 0.31
CA ILE A 477 -3.53 20.28 0.25
C ILE A 477 -4.73 21.07 0.77
N ARG A 478 -5.95 20.70 0.37
CA ARG A 478 -7.19 21.34 0.84
C ARG A 478 -7.33 21.18 2.34
N ALA A 479 -7.09 19.97 2.87
CA ALA A 479 -7.08 19.73 4.31
C ALA A 479 -6.04 20.59 5.04
N LEU A 480 -4.83 20.73 4.47
CA LEU A 480 -3.77 21.59 5.01
C LEU A 480 -4.16 23.08 4.99
N ILE A 481 -4.75 23.57 3.91
CA ILE A 481 -5.23 24.96 3.80
C ILE A 481 -6.29 25.21 4.87
N HIS A 482 -7.30 24.33 5.00
CA HIS A 482 -8.33 24.46 6.05
C HIS A 482 -7.71 24.55 7.44
N GLU A 483 -6.77 23.64 7.76
CA GLU A 483 -6.10 23.64 9.07
C GLU A 483 -5.30 24.92 9.32
N ARG A 484 -4.54 25.38 8.32
CA ARG A 484 -3.74 26.62 8.45
C ARG A 484 -4.60 27.84 8.71
N LEU A 485 -5.77 27.93 8.10
CA LEU A 485 -6.72 29.03 8.30
C LEU A 485 -7.35 29.05 9.70
N THR A 486 -7.28 27.95 10.46
CA THR A 486 -7.69 27.95 11.88
C THR A 486 -6.66 28.59 12.81
N HIS A 487 -5.41 28.79 12.35
CA HIS A 487 -4.34 29.36 13.17
C HIS A 487 -4.27 30.88 13.04
N PRO A 488 -3.84 31.59 14.11
CA PRO A 488 -3.64 33.03 14.03
C PRO A 488 -2.46 33.38 13.12
N SER A 489 -2.70 34.30 12.18
CA SER A 489 -1.70 34.85 11.25
C SER A 489 -0.95 33.77 10.47
N PRO A 490 -1.65 32.96 9.63
CA PRO A 490 -1.00 31.96 8.82
C PRO A 490 0.00 32.61 7.86
N GLY A 491 1.14 31.95 7.65
CA GLY A 491 2.13 32.35 6.66
C GLY A 491 1.55 32.27 5.25
N PRO A 492 2.08 33.06 4.30
CA PRO A 492 1.53 33.15 2.94
C PRO A 492 1.48 31.78 2.27
N MET A 493 0.38 31.52 1.55
CA MET A 493 0.13 30.25 0.87
C MET A 493 0.07 30.46 -0.64
N HIS A 494 0.78 29.60 -1.38
CA HIS A 494 0.86 29.63 -2.83
C HIS A 494 0.52 28.23 -3.36
N LEU A 495 -0.59 28.11 -4.08
CA LEU A 495 -1.05 26.87 -4.68
C LEU A 495 -0.78 26.88 -6.18
N PHE A 496 0.07 25.97 -6.63
CA PHE A 496 0.27 25.65 -8.04
C PHE A 496 -0.60 24.43 -8.37
N PHE A 497 -1.77 24.68 -8.96
CA PHE A 497 -2.74 23.64 -9.26
C PHE A 497 -2.81 23.37 -10.76
N GLY A 498 -2.65 22.10 -11.15
CA GLY A 498 -2.64 21.71 -12.56
C GLY A 498 -3.58 20.56 -12.88
N ASN A 499 -4.31 20.68 -13.98
CA ASN A 499 -5.25 19.67 -14.45
C ASN A 499 -5.45 19.76 -15.97
N ARG A 500 -6.43 19.05 -16.55
CA ARG A 500 -6.61 19.04 -18.01
C ARG A 500 -7.33 20.29 -18.49
N ASN A 501 -8.46 20.64 -17.90
CA ASN A 501 -9.40 21.64 -18.41
C ASN A 501 -10.10 22.39 -17.27
N ARG A 502 -10.06 23.73 -17.27
CA ARG A 502 -10.72 24.55 -16.25
C ARG A 502 -12.18 24.17 -16.03
N GLY A 503 -12.94 24.05 -17.12
CA GLY A 503 -14.38 23.75 -17.07
C GLY A 503 -14.74 22.31 -16.73
N ALA A 504 -13.78 21.41 -16.50
CA ALA A 504 -14.06 20.00 -16.24
C ALA A 504 -13.40 19.43 -14.99
N ASP A 505 -12.20 19.90 -14.63
CA ASP A 505 -11.43 19.37 -13.49
C ASP A 505 -10.78 20.48 -12.64
N TYR A 506 -11.34 21.70 -12.61
CA TYR A 506 -11.00 22.68 -11.57
C TYR A 506 -11.80 22.43 -10.28
N PHE A 507 -11.33 21.48 -9.47
CA PHE A 507 -12.01 21.09 -8.24
C PHE A 507 -12.06 22.23 -7.21
N PHE A 508 -13.18 22.36 -6.51
CA PHE A 508 -13.42 23.36 -5.46
C PHE A 508 -13.17 24.82 -5.91
N GLU A 509 -13.42 25.15 -7.18
CA GLU A 509 -13.23 26.51 -7.74
C GLU A 509 -13.80 27.61 -6.84
N GLN A 510 -15.04 27.46 -6.36
CA GLN A 510 -15.69 28.49 -5.53
C GLN A 510 -14.98 28.73 -4.20
N GLU A 511 -14.47 27.66 -3.57
CA GLU A 511 -13.75 27.72 -2.29
C GLU A 511 -12.37 28.35 -2.47
N LEU A 512 -11.63 27.91 -3.48
CA LEU A 512 -10.30 28.44 -3.79
C LEU A 512 -10.37 29.93 -4.19
N ASP A 513 -11.34 30.30 -5.03
CA ASP A 513 -11.52 31.70 -5.45
C ASP A 513 -11.95 32.59 -4.27
N ALA A 514 -12.72 32.08 -3.31
CA ALA A 514 -13.03 32.81 -2.08
C ALA A 514 -11.77 33.08 -1.25
N ALA A 515 -10.94 32.05 -1.02
CA ALA A 515 -9.67 32.20 -0.30
C ALA A 515 -8.70 33.17 -0.99
N VAL A 516 -8.73 33.26 -2.33
CA VAL A 516 -7.97 34.27 -3.10
C VAL A 516 -8.51 35.67 -2.83
N ARG A 517 -9.83 35.87 -2.89
CA ARG A 517 -10.44 37.19 -2.64
C ARG A 517 -10.20 37.71 -1.23
N GLU A 518 -10.15 36.82 -0.25
CA GLU A 518 -9.86 37.14 1.15
C GLU A 518 -8.36 37.37 1.43
N GLY A 519 -7.51 37.20 0.41
CA GLY A 519 -6.06 37.41 0.52
C GLY A 519 -5.33 36.30 1.27
N HIS A 520 -5.98 35.15 1.47
CA HIS A 520 -5.41 34.00 2.18
C HIS A 520 -4.56 33.10 1.28
N LEU A 521 -4.84 33.08 -0.03
CA LEU A 521 -4.23 32.14 -0.96
C LEU A 521 -3.89 32.82 -2.30
N ASN A 522 -2.70 32.54 -2.84
CA ASN A 522 -2.42 32.79 -4.26
C ASN A 522 -2.54 31.49 -5.03
N VAL A 523 -3.33 31.47 -6.11
CA VAL A 523 -3.55 30.27 -6.93
C VAL A 523 -2.99 30.48 -8.34
N PHE A 524 -2.12 29.58 -8.77
CA PHE A 524 -1.50 29.55 -10.08
C PHE A 524 -1.98 28.32 -10.85
N LEU A 525 -2.81 28.55 -11.86
CA LEU A 525 -3.53 27.50 -12.58
C LEU A 525 -2.77 27.04 -13.83
N ALA A 526 -2.66 25.73 -14.01
CA ALA A 526 -2.04 25.09 -15.16
C ALA A 526 -2.99 24.08 -15.83
N PHE A 527 -3.77 24.52 -16.81
CA PHE A 527 -4.64 23.64 -17.58
C PHE A 527 -3.95 23.17 -18.85
N SER A 528 -3.71 21.88 -18.96
CA SER A 528 -2.88 21.32 -20.04
C SER A 528 -3.58 21.17 -21.40
N ARG A 529 -4.91 21.35 -21.46
CA ARG A 529 -5.74 21.10 -22.65
C ARG A 529 -6.69 22.23 -23.05
N ASP A 530 -6.68 23.37 -22.35
CA ASP A 530 -7.52 24.53 -22.71
C ASP A 530 -6.93 25.34 -23.87
N GLN A 531 -5.67 25.07 -24.24
CA GLN A 531 -4.96 25.70 -25.34
C GLN A 531 -4.05 24.71 -26.08
N ARG A 532 -3.55 25.09 -27.26
CA ARG A 532 -2.71 24.22 -28.10
C ARG A 532 -1.40 23.80 -27.45
N ASN A 533 -0.76 24.74 -26.74
CA ASN A 533 0.49 24.46 -26.01
C ASN A 533 0.17 23.95 -24.61
N LYS A 534 0.79 22.84 -24.21
CA LYS A 534 0.56 22.27 -22.88
C LYS A 534 1.22 23.16 -21.82
N ILE A 535 0.43 23.58 -20.84
CA ILE A 535 0.89 24.30 -19.64
C ILE A 535 0.76 23.36 -18.45
N TYR A 536 1.85 23.18 -17.72
CA TYR A 536 1.93 22.35 -16.52
C TYR A 536 2.36 23.15 -15.30
N VAL A 537 2.25 22.54 -14.11
CA VAL A 537 2.61 23.19 -12.84
C VAL A 537 4.06 23.64 -12.80
N GLN A 538 4.99 22.87 -13.39
CA GLN A 538 6.40 23.25 -13.48
C GLN A 538 6.64 24.50 -14.34
N ASP A 539 5.74 24.80 -15.28
CA ASP A 539 5.86 26.00 -16.11
C ASP A 539 5.46 27.23 -15.29
N ARG A 540 4.35 27.13 -14.54
CA ARG A 540 3.92 28.16 -13.58
C ARG A 540 4.95 28.40 -12.47
N LEU A 541 5.58 27.34 -11.97
CA LEU A 541 6.65 27.46 -10.98
C LEU A 541 7.84 28.28 -11.51
N ARG A 542 8.21 28.08 -12.79
CA ARG A 542 9.29 28.87 -13.42
C ARG A 542 8.89 30.32 -13.67
N GLU A 543 7.65 30.57 -14.06
CA GLU A 543 7.11 31.94 -14.21
C GLU A 543 7.18 32.70 -12.88
N GLU A 544 6.92 32.03 -11.76
CA GLU A 544 6.94 32.59 -10.40
C GLU A 544 8.27 32.37 -9.66
N ALA A 545 9.38 32.15 -10.37
CA ALA A 545 10.67 31.79 -9.77
C ALA A 545 11.11 32.73 -8.63
N LYS A 546 10.93 34.04 -8.78
CA LYS A 546 11.25 35.04 -7.74
C LYS A 546 10.45 34.83 -6.45
N ARG A 547 9.16 34.53 -6.58
CA ARG A 547 8.29 34.23 -5.43
C ARG A 547 8.73 32.94 -4.74
N ILE A 548 9.08 31.92 -5.53
CA ILE A 548 9.59 30.65 -5.00
C ILE A 548 10.89 30.87 -4.23
N GLU A 549 11.78 31.70 -4.76
CA GLU A 549 13.03 32.08 -4.10
C GLU A 549 12.79 32.77 -2.75
N GLU A 550 11.85 33.72 -2.67
CA GLU A 550 11.47 34.36 -1.39
C GLU A 550 10.98 33.33 -0.35
N VAL A 551 10.23 32.32 -0.79
CA VAL A 551 9.77 31.22 0.07
C VAL A 551 10.94 30.38 0.56
N ILE A 552 11.91 30.08 -0.31
CA ILE A 552 13.13 29.33 0.03
C ILE A 552 13.90 30.06 1.13
N PHE A 553 14.17 31.36 0.96
CA PHE A 553 14.91 32.15 1.94
C PHE A 553 14.19 32.29 3.29
N LYS A 554 12.87 32.19 3.30
CA LYS A 554 12.04 32.20 4.53
C LYS A 554 11.86 30.79 5.14
N ASN A 555 12.64 29.81 4.69
CA ASN A 555 12.54 28.41 5.12
C ASN A 555 11.10 27.87 4.99
N GLY A 556 10.50 28.08 3.82
CA GLY A 556 9.15 27.64 3.51
C GLY A 556 8.98 26.12 3.47
N ILE A 557 7.72 25.71 3.43
CA ILE A 557 7.29 24.33 3.25
C ILE A 557 6.91 24.15 1.78
N PHE A 558 7.49 23.13 1.14
CA PHE A 558 7.16 22.71 -0.21
C PHE A 558 6.41 21.39 -0.14
N CYS A 559 5.21 21.36 -0.69
CA CYS A 559 4.32 20.22 -0.64
C CYS A 559 3.93 19.81 -2.06
N VAL A 560 4.17 18.56 -2.46
CA VAL A 560 3.88 18.06 -3.81
C VAL A 560 2.97 16.85 -3.76
N CYS A 561 1.78 16.96 -4.35
CA CYS A 561 0.74 15.94 -4.26
C CYS A 561 0.15 15.57 -5.63
N GLY A 562 -0.06 14.28 -5.87
CA GLY A 562 -0.75 13.78 -7.06
C GLY A 562 -0.22 12.47 -7.63
N GLY A 563 -0.90 11.95 -8.66
CA GLY A 563 -0.65 10.59 -9.17
C GLY A 563 0.46 10.45 -10.23
N SER A 564 1.53 11.24 -10.16
CA SER A 564 2.62 11.18 -11.16
C SER A 564 3.97 11.56 -10.58
N THR A 565 4.89 10.59 -10.48
CA THR A 565 6.30 10.80 -10.14
C THR A 565 6.99 11.77 -11.09
N LYS A 566 6.70 11.68 -12.40
CA LYS A 566 7.23 12.63 -13.40
C LYS A 566 6.82 14.08 -13.12
N MET A 567 5.60 14.30 -12.62
CA MET A 567 5.15 15.63 -12.20
C MET A 567 5.94 16.09 -10.98
N ALA A 568 6.13 15.21 -9.99
CA ALA A 568 6.89 15.52 -8.79
C ALA A 568 8.35 15.88 -9.09
N ASP A 569 9.01 15.14 -9.97
CA ASP A 569 10.38 15.41 -10.41
C ASP A 569 10.49 16.74 -11.17
N ALA A 570 9.55 17.00 -12.09
CA ALA A 570 9.53 18.24 -12.86
C ALA A 570 9.28 19.46 -11.96
N ALA A 571 8.37 19.34 -10.98
CA ALA A 571 8.10 20.38 -10.00
C ALA A 571 9.32 20.64 -9.11
N LYS A 572 9.96 19.57 -8.62
CA LYS A 572 11.22 19.64 -7.89
C LYS A 572 12.27 20.41 -8.67
N LYS A 573 12.52 19.99 -9.91
CA LYS A 573 13.47 20.65 -10.80
C LYS A 573 13.13 22.13 -11.00
N ALA A 574 11.86 22.46 -11.23
CA ALA A 574 11.42 23.84 -11.41
C ALA A 574 11.56 24.72 -10.15
N VAL A 575 11.52 24.15 -8.94
CA VAL A 575 11.76 24.88 -7.69
C VAL A 575 13.27 25.11 -7.49
N PHE A 576 14.10 24.09 -7.72
CA PHE A 576 15.52 24.12 -7.35
C PHE A 576 16.46 24.66 -8.44
N ASP A 577 16.08 24.59 -9.71
CA ASP A 577 16.92 25.05 -10.84
C ASP A 577 17.05 26.57 -10.92
N PRO A 578 15.97 27.39 -10.82
CA PRO A 578 16.10 28.86 -10.91
C PRO A 578 16.97 29.46 -9.80
N PHE A 579 17.01 28.82 -8.63
CA PHE A 579 17.89 29.17 -7.51
C PHE A 579 19.40 28.97 -7.82
N SER A 580 19.74 28.44 -9.00
CA SER A 580 21.13 28.17 -9.38
C SER A 580 21.92 29.39 -9.85
N GLU A 581 21.27 30.47 -10.25
CA GLU A 581 21.95 31.57 -10.94
C GLU A 581 22.48 32.68 -9.99
N ASP A 582 21.84 32.91 -8.83
CA ASP A 582 22.14 34.07 -7.98
C ASP A 582 22.97 33.78 -6.70
N VAL A 583 23.06 32.51 -6.24
CA VAL A 583 23.91 32.13 -5.09
C VAL A 583 25.26 31.59 -5.58
N LYS A 584 26.29 32.43 -5.53
CA LYS A 584 27.65 32.10 -5.99
C LYS A 584 28.37 31.02 -5.17
N ASP A 585 27.95 30.78 -3.92
CA ASP A 585 28.50 29.72 -3.06
C ASP A 585 27.66 28.43 -3.13
N THR A 586 28.25 27.40 -3.71
CA THR A 586 27.62 26.09 -3.90
C THR A 586 27.33 25.37 -2.57
N GLU A 587 28.14 25.60 -1.53
CA GLU A 587 27.97 24.94 -0.22
C GLU A 587 26.91 25.62 0.65
N GLU A 588 26.85 26.95 0.64
CA GLU A 588 25.76 27.70 1.28
C GLU A 588 24.40 27.34 0.65
N ARG A 589 24.36 27.26 -0.68
CA ARG A 589 23.17 26.78 -1.41
C ARG A 589 22.73 25.40 -0.96
N LYS A 590 23.64 24.42 -0.90
CA LYS A 590 23.29 23.06 -0.44
C LYS A 590 22.71 23.07 0.98
N LYS A 591 23.26 23.91 1.89
CA LYS A 591 22.76 24.04 3.26
C LYS A 591 21.34 24.62 3.30
N ILE A 592 21.07 25.68 2.54
CA ILE A 592 19.73 26.29 2.46
C ILE A 592 18.71 25.26 1.95
N LEU A 593 19.02 24.61 0.82
CA LEU A 593 18.09 23.65 0.21
C LEU A 593 17.89 22.40 1.07
N ALA A 594 18.92 21.95 1.80
CA ALA A 594 18.81 20.83 2.74
C ALA A 594 17.99 21.15 3.99
N ALA A 595 17.85 22.44 4.35
CA ALA A 595 17.04 22.88 5.49
C ALA A 595 15.54 22.97 5.15
N LEU A 596 15.18 23.03 3.87
CA LEU A 596 13.79 23.14 3.43
C LEU A 596 12.99 21.90 3.82
N THR A 597 11.71 22.13 4.14
CA THR A 597 10.76 21.03 4.30
C THR A 597 10.17 20.69 2.94
N TRP A 598 10.64 19.60 2.35
CA TRP A 598 10.06 19.02 1.14
C TRP A 598 9.21 17.82 1.51
N TRP A 599 7.91 17.93 1.27
CA TRP A 599 6.92 16.91 1.60
C TRP A 599 6.19 16.45 0.34
N GLN A 600 5.99 15.14 0.21
CA GLN A 600 5.36 14.53 -0.96
C GLN A 600 4.29 13.53 -0.54
N GLU A 601 3.16 13.57 -1.24
CA GLU A 601 2.14 12.54 -1.20
C GLU A 601 1.74 12.20 -2.64
N ILE A 602 2.44 11.20 -3.19
CA ILE A 602 2.30 10.76 -4.58
C ILE A 602 2.00 9.26 -4.61
N TRP A 603 1.26 8.81 -5.62
CA TRP A 603 0.77 7.43 -5.74
C TRP A 603 0.65 6.95 -7.18
#